data_AF-A0A3S0WAX9-F1
#
_entry.id   AF-A0A3S0WAX9-F1
#
_cell.length_a   1.000
_cell.length_b   1.000
_cell.length_c   1.000
_cell.angle_alpha   90.00
_cell.angle_beta   90.00
_cell.angle_gamma   90.00
#
_symmetry.space_group_name_H-M   'P 1'
#
loop_
_entity.id
_entity.type
_entity.pdbx_description
1 polymer ?
#
loop_
_entity_poly.entity_id
_entity_poly.type
_entity_poly.pdbx_seq_one_letter_code
_entity_poly.pdbx_strand_id
1 'polypeptide(L)'
;MADFRTHLLGAVVVSGLTATVLAMSGTVPHPAVIGYFTLGVIGGLLPDIDAPRSIPVRLAFLALAVIAGFLVVFTFGQRYSLLELLLLWLGCFALIRHGLFYLLNRHTVHRGLIHSVPMALACGLGTTLIAYHAFNASPVHAWLCGSFLA
;
A
#
# COMPACT_ATOMS: atom_id res chain seq x y z
N MET A 1 20.66 -1.63 -11.59
CA MET A 1 19.37 -1.57 -10.89
C MET A 1 18.32 -1.22 -11.91
N ALA A 2 17.17 -1.89 -11.85
CA ALA A 2 16.05 -1.55 -12.72
C ALA A 2 15.49 -0.18 -12.28
N ASP A 3 14.95 0.61 -13.21
CA ASP A 3 14.34 1.88 -12.86
C ASP A 3 12.92 1.67 -12.28
N PHE A 4 12.37 2.72 -11.65
CA PHE A 4 11.00 2.74 -11.14
C PHE A 4 9.98 2.19 -12.14
N ARG A 5 10.13 2.54 -13.41
CA ARG A 5 9.24 2.11 -14.48
C ARG A 5 9.25 0.59 -14.64
N THR A 6 10.43 -0.02 -14.57
CA THR A 6 10.59 -1.48 -14.67
C THR A 6 9.95 -2.18 -13.47
N HIS A 7 10.15 -1.68 -12.25
CA HIS A 7 9.52 -2.25 -11.05
C HIS A 7 7.99 -2.13 -11.09
N LEU A 8 7.47 -0.96 -11.44
CA LEU A 8 6.03 -0.74 -11.53
C LEU A 8 5.39 -1.58 -12.65
N LEU A 9 5.98 -1.60 -13.85
CA LEU A 9 5.45 -2.39 -14.96
C LEU A 9 5.53 -3.89 -14.67
N GLY A 10 6.64 -4.36 -14.11
CA GLY A 10 6.80 -5.74 -13.66
C GLY A 10 5.71 -6.12 -12.66
N ALA A 11 5.49 -5.28 -11.64
CA ALA A 11 4.44 -5.48 -10.65
C ALA A 11 3.04 -5.50 -11.25
N VAL A 12 2.71 -4.57 -12.15
CA VAL A 12 1.42 -4.52 -12.87
C VAL A 12 1.19 -5.80 -13.68
N VAL A 13 2.21 -6.26 -14.42
CA VAL A 13 2.09 -7.45 -15.28
C VAL A 13 1.93 -8.72 -14.43
N VAL A 14 2.80 -8.93 -13.45
CA VAL A 14 2.77 -10.13 -12.58
C VAL A 14 1.50 -10.16 -11.75
N SER A 15 1.16 -9.05 -11.08
CA SER A 15 -0.06 -8.96 -10.27
C SER A 15 -1.31 -9.08 -11.12
N GLY A 16 -1.32 -8.49 -12.33
CA GLY A 16 -2.44 -8.59 -13.27
C GLY A 16 -2.70 -10.03 -13.69
N LEU A 17 -1.65 -10.74 -14.15
CA LEU A 17 -1.76 -12.15 -14.55
C LEU A 17 -2.22 -13.03 -13.38
N THR A 18 -1.60 -12.90 -12.21
CA THR A 18 -1.97 -13.72 -11.03
C THR A 18 -3.39 -13.39 -10.56
N ALA A 19 -3.80 -12.12 -10.56
CA ALA A 19 -5.16 -11.71 -10.23
C ALA A 19 -6.18 -12.27 -11.24
N THR A 20 -5.88 -12.27 -12.53
CA THR A 20 -6.74 -12.87 -13.56
C THR A 20 -6.92 -14.37 -13.33
N VAL A 21 -5.84 -15.11 -13.04
CA VAL A 21 -5.91 -16.54 -12.73
C VAL A 21 -6.79 -16.78 -11.49
N LEU A 22 -6.62 -15.98 -10.43
CA LEU A 22 -7.47 -16.09 -9.23
C LEU A 22 -8.94 -15.79 -9.53
N ALA A 23 -9.24 -14.77 -10.33
CA ALA A 23 -10.60 -14.47 -10.75
C ALA A 23 -11.23 -15.62 -11.54
N MET A 24 -10.48 -16.25 -12.45
CA MET A 24 -10.95 -17.38 -13.25
C MET A 24 -11.16 -18.65 -12.43
N SER A 25 -10.43 -18.81 -11.31
CA SER A 25 -10.57 -19.98 -10.44
C SER A 25 -11.92 -20.06 -9.71
N GLY A 26 -12.64 -18.94 -9.57
CA GLY A 26 -13.88 -18.86 -8.79
C GLY A 26 -13.70 -19.06 -7.28
N THR A 27 -12.46 -19.20 -6.79
CA THR A 27 -12.16 -19.47 -5.37
C THR A 27 -12.17 -18.22 -4.49
N VAL A 28 -12.04 -17.04 -5.09
CA VAL A 28 -11.94 -15.76 -4.39
C VAL A 28 -12.99 -14.80 -4.96
N PRO A 29 -13.71 -14.03 -4.11
CA PRO A 29 -14.66 -13.03 -4.59
C PRO A 29 -13.97 -11.92 -5.38
N HIS A 30 -14.58 -11.46 -6.47
CA HIS A 30 -14.01 -10.44 -7.37
C HIS A 30 -13.50 -9.16 -6.66
N PRO A 31 -14.20 -8.60 -5.65
CA PRO A 31 -13.69 -7.43 -4.92
C PRO A 31 -12.33 -7.68 -4.24
N ALA A 32 -12.10 -8.90 -3.72
CA ALA A 32 -10.81 -9.24 -3.10
C ALA A 32 -9.69 -9.34 -4.15
N VAL A 33 -9.99 -9.85 -5.35
CA VAL A 33 -9.03 -9.90 -6.47
C VAL A 33 -8.54 -8.51 -6.88
N ILE A 34 -9.44 -7.52 -6.93
CA ILE A 34 -9.09 -6.12 -7.19
C ILE A 34 -8.17 -5.58 -6.08
N GLY A 35 -8.47 -5.94 -4.82
CA GLY A 35 -7.62 -5.61 -3.67
C GLY A 35 -6.21 -6.20 -3.81
N TYR A 36 -6.10 -7.48 -4.19
CA TYR A 36 -4.81 -8.14 -4.39
C TYR A 36 -3.99 -7.48 -5.50
N PHE A 37 -4.60 -7.23 -6.66
CA PHE A 37 -3.93 -6.51 -7.75
C PHE A 37 -3.40 -5.16 -7.28
N THR A 38 -4.23 -4.40 -6.54
CA THR A 38 -3.84 -3.09 -6.01
C THR A 38 -2.66 -3.19 -5.05
N LEU A 39 -2.67 -4.19 -4.15
CA LEU A 39 -1.57 -4.46 -3.22
C LEU A 39 -0.26 -4.77 -3.97
N GLY A 40 -0.31 -5.55 -5.04
CA GLY A 40 0.89 -5.85 -5.82
C GLY A 40 1.41 -4.69 -6.64
N VAL A 41 0.54 -3.84 -7.19
CA VAL A 41 0.97 -2.57 -7.79
C VAL A 41 1.64 -1.67 -6.75
N ILE A 42 1.11 -1.60 -5.52
CA ILE A 42 1.75 -0.88 -4.40
C ILE A 42 3.10 -1.50 -4.04
N GLY A 43 3.20 -2.83 -4.03
CA GLY A 43 4.45 -3.57 -3.83
C GLY A 43 5.56 -3.17 -4.80
N GLY A 44 5.21 -2.96 -6.07
CA GLY A 44 6.13 -2.45 -7.09
C GLY A 44 6.70 -1.05 -6.83
N LEU A 45 6.11 -0.28 -5.90
CA LEU A 45 6.60 1.04 -5.49
C LEU A 45 7.60 0.95 -4.32
N LEU A 46 7.63 -0.17 -3.59
CA LEU A 46 8.47 -0.35 -2.40
C LEU A 46 9.97 -0.20 -2.69
N PRO A 47 10.55 -0.72 -3.79
CA PRO A 47 11.99 -0.67 -4.01
C PRO A 47 12.55 0.76 -4.01
N ASP A 48 11.76 1.73 -4.48
CA ASP A 48 12.20 3.12 -4.60
C ASP A 48 11.59 4.05 -3.53
N ILE A 49 10.86 3.52 -2.54
CA ILE A 49 10.07 4.32 -1.58
C ILE A 49 10.91 5.30 -0.73
N ASP A 50 12.21 5.03 -0.59
CA ASP A 50 13.16 5.89 0.12
C ASP A 50 13.94 6.84 -0.78
N ALA A 51 13.57 6.98 -2.07
CA ALA A 51 14.20 7.92 -2.98
C ALA A 51 13.65 9.35 -2.76
N PRO A 52 14.38 10.25 -2.06
CA PRO A 52 13.81 11.49 -1.53
C PRO A 52 13.43 12.50 -2.62
N ARG A 53 14.01 12.39 -3.82
CA ARG A 53 13.76 13.30 -4.95
C ARG A 53 12.90 12.69 -6.05
N SER A 54 12.41 11.46 -5.89
CA SER A 54 11.66 10.81 -6.96
C SER A 54 10.24 11.40 -7.04
N ILE A 55 9.88 11.88 -8.22
CA ILE A 55 8.52 12.34 -8.52
C ILE A 55 7.50 11.22 -8.30
N PRO A 56 7.75 9.96 -8.71
CA PRO A 56 6.76 8.90 -8.55
C PRO A 56 6.43 8.58 -7.09
N VAL A 57 7.42 8.53 -6.19
CA VAL A 57 7.17 8.26 -4.76
C VAL A 57 6.40 9.40 -4.13
N ARG A 58 6.73 10.65 -4.47
CA ARG A 58 5.93 11.80 -3.99
C ARG A 58 4.47 11.71 -4.41
N LEU A 59 4.19 11.26 -5.63
CA LEU A 59 2.83 11.03 -6.12
C LEU A 59 2.17 9.86 -5.39
N ALA A 60 2.90 8.78 -5.11
CA ALA A 60 2.40 7.65 -4.34
C ALA A 60 1.98 8.04 -2.91
N PHE A 61 2.83 8.78 -2.18
CA PHE A 61 2.48 9.29 -0.84
C PHE A 61 1.34 10.31 -0.87
N LEU A 62 1.23 11.11 -1.93
CA LEU A 62 0.10 12.01 -2.12
C LEU A 62 -1.20 11.22 -2.29
N ALA A 63 -1.21 10.23 -3.18
CA ALA A 63 -2.38 9.36 -3.40
C ALA A 63 -2.75 8.61 -2.12
N LEU A 64 -1.77 8.03 -1.42
CA LEU A 64 -1.99 7.34 -0.15
C LEU A 64 -2.60 8.26 0.90
N ALA A 65 -2.09 9.48 1.05
CA ALA A 65 -2.60 10.46 2.01
C ALA A 65 -4.06 10.85 1.71
N VAL A 66 -4.40 11.06 0.43
CA VAL A 66 -5.78 11.37 0.02
C VAL A 66 -6.73 10.21 0.28
N ILE A 67 -6.36 8.99 -0.15
CA ILE A 67 -7.18 7.79 0.01
C ILE A 67 -7.41 7.50 1.49
N ALA A 68 -6.34 7.52 2.30
CA ALA A 68 -6.44 7.28 3.74
C ALA A 68 -7.30 8.35 4.44
N GLY A 69 -7.18 9.62 4.05
CA GLY A 69 -8.06 10.68 4.54
C GLY A 69 -9.53 10.38 4.27
N PHE A 70 -9.87 9.94 3.07
CA PHE A 70 -11.25 9.56 2.74
C PHE A 70 -11.73 8.30 3.45
N LEU A 71 -10.85 7.31 3.68
CA LEU A 71 -11.19 6.15 4.51
C LEU A 71 -11.57 6.57 5.93
N VAL A 72 -10.84 7.53 6.53
CA VAL A 72 -11.20 8.11 7.83
C VAL A 72 -12.57 8.79 7.75
N VAL A 73 -12.82 9.62 6.73
CA VAL A 73 -14.12 10.29 6.55
C VAL A 73 -15.26 9.28 6.42
N PHE A 74 -15.11 8.22 5.63
CA PHE A 74 -16.16 7.20 5.48
C PHE A 74 -16.38 6.38 6.75
N THR A 75 -15.31 6.11 7.50
CA THR A 75 -15.39 5.37 8.77
C THR A 75 -16.16 6.14 9.84
N PHE A 76 -16.00 7.47 9.89
CA PHE A 76 -16.60 8.30 10.94
C PHE A 76 -17.74 9.21 10.45
N GLY A 77 -18.13 9.11 9.17
CA GLY A 77 -19.03 10.05 8.52
C GLY A 77 -20.42 10.18 9.13
N GLN A 78 -20.89 9.16 9.86
CA GLN A 78 -22.18 9.16 10.56
C GLN A 78 -22.08 9.65 12.02
N ARG A 79 -20.87 9.88 12.53
CA ARG A 79 -20.61 10.18 13.95
C ARG A 79 -20.22 11.63 14.21
N TYR A 80 -19.63 12.30 13.23
CA TYR A 80 -19.07 13.64 13.38
C TYR A 80 -19.70 14.63 12.39
N SER A 81 -19.64 15.91 12.75
CA SER A 81 -20.01 17.01 11.87
C SER A 81 -19.07 17.15 10.67
N LEU A 82 -19.51 17.87 9.63
CA LEU A 82 -18.68 18.14 8.45
C LEU A 82 -17.33 18.77 8.80
N LEU A 83 -17.32 19.73 9.76
CA LEU A 83 -16.09 20.41 10.16
C LEU A 83 -15.10 19.45 10.81
N GLU A 84 -15.57 18.59 11.72
CA GLU A 84 -14.74 17.56 12.36
C GLU A 84 -14.19 16.55 11.34
N LEU A 85 -15.00 16.13 10.38
CA LEU A 85 -14.57 15.23 9.30
C LEU A 85 -13.50 15.88 8.41
N LEU A 86 -13.65 17.16 8.08
CA LEU A 86 -12.62 17.91 7.32
C LEU A 86 -11.31 18.03 8.10
N LEU A 87 -11.38 18.29 9.41
CA LEU A 87 -10.20 18.34 10.28
C LEU A 87 -9.53 16.96 10.38
N LEU A 88 -10.30 15.88 10.51
CA LEU A 88 -9.77 14.51 10.51
C LEU A 88 -9.11 14.16 9.17
N TRP A 89 -9.73 14.54 8.05
CA TRP A 89 -9.17 14.34 6.72
C TRP A 89 -7.85 15.08 6.55
N LEU A 90 -7.81 16.38 6.88
CA LEU A 90 -6.61 17.22 6.79
C LEU A 90 -5.49 16.71 7.73
N GLY A 91 -5.85 16.32 8.95
CA GLY A 91 -4.92 15.75 9.92
C GLY A 91 -4.30 14.44 9.43
N CYS A 92 -5.12 13.51 8.93
CA CYS A 92 -4.66 12.25 8.34
C CYS A 92 -3.76 12.50 7.12
N PHE A 93 -4.20 13.40 6.22
CA PHE A 93 -3.43 13.78 5.05
C PHE A 93 -2.06 14.33 5.44
N ALA A 94 -1.99 15.29 6.38
CA ALA A 94 -0.72 15.89 6.81
C ALA A 94 0.19 14.87 7.51
N LEU A 95 -0.37 14.00 8.35
CA LEU A 95 0.37 12.92 9.02
C LEU A 95 1.03 11.98 8.03
N ILE A 96 0.33 11.55 6.98
CA ILE A 96 0.89 10.64 5.98
C ILE A 96 1.84 11.39 5.04
N ARG A 97 1.38 12.51 4.48
CA ARG A 97 2.11 13.23 3.44
C ARG A 97 3.42 13.82 3.93
N HIS A 98 3.43 14.34 5.16
CA HIS A 98 4.58 15.01 5.75
C HIS A 98 5.19 14.18 6.88
N GLY A 99 4.40 13.64 7.80
CA GLY A 99 4.92 12.87 8.94
C GLY A 99 5.58 11.56 8.52
N LEU A 100 4.82 10.64 7.92
CA LEU A 100 5.33 9.33 7.51
C LEU A 100 6.45 9.45 6.47
N PHE A 101 6.28 10.31 5.47
CA PHE A 101 7.32 10.55 4.45
C PHE A 101 8.61 11.14 5.04
N TYR A 102 8.50 12.04 6.02
CA TYR A 102 9.67 12.59 6.72
C TYR A 102 10.36 11.54 7.60
N LEU A 103 9.59 10.76 8.36
CA LEU A 103 10.12 9.70 9.22
C LEU A 103 10.89 8.66 8.41
N LEU A 104 10.34 8.24 7.26
CA LEU A 104 11.05 7.37 6.34
C LEU A 104 12.37 8.03 5.93
N ASN A 105 12.34 9.17 5.23
CA ASN A 105 13.57 9.83 4.78
C ASN A 105 14.62 10.09 5.89
N ARG A 106 14.19 10.30 7.13
CA ARG A 106 15.10 10.51 8.27
C ARG A 106 15.74 9.22 8.78
N HIS A 107 14.97 8.14 8.87
CA HIS A 107 15.44 6.85 9.42
C HIS A 107 16.01 5.93 8.34
N THR A 108 15.73 6.21 7.08
CA THR A 108 16.16 5.41 5.96
C THR A 108 17.38 6.04 5.30
N VAL A 109 18.56 5.45 5.53
CA VAL A 109 19.73 5.79 4.72
C VAL A 109 19.63 5.00 3.44
N HIS A 110 19.88 5.66 2.30
CA HIS A 110 19.92 5.09 0.94
C HIS A 110 21.10 4.09 0.78
N ARG A 111 21.16 3.07 1.64
CA ARG A 111 22.19 2.03 1.72
C ARG A 111 21.58 0.66 1.44
N GLY A 112 20.74 0.59 0.41
CA GLY A 112 20.27 -0.65 -0.21
C GLY A 112 19.23 -1.47 0.56
N LEU A 113 19.07 -1.30 1.88
CA LEU A 113 18.18 -2.15 2.70
C LEU A 113 16.67 -1.95 2.40
N ILE A 114 16.30 -0.84 1.77
CA ILE A 114 14.90 -0.54 1.41
C ILE A 114 14.60 -0.92 -0.03
N HIS A 115 15.62 -0.84 -0.87
CA HIS A 115 15.67 -1.48 -2.18
C HIS A 115 16.07 -2.96 -2.06
N SER A 116 15.53 -3.69 -1.06
CA SER A 116 15.92 -5.07 -0.80
C SER A 116 14.75 -5.98 -0.44
N VAL A 117 14.95 -7.28 -0.73
CA VAL A 117 14.06 -8.38 -0.34
C VAL A 117 13.61 -8.30 1.12
N PRO A 118 14.47 -7.98 2.11
CA PRO A 118 14.05 -7.71 3.49
C PRO A 118 12.89 -6.72 3.66
N MET A 119 12.88 -5.60 2.92
CA MET A 119 11.79 -4.61 3.02
C MET A 119 10.49 -5.18 2.43
N ALA A 120 10.57 -5.83 1.27
CA ALA A 120 9.42 -6.50 0.66
C ALA A 120 8.81 -7.56 1.60
N LEU A 121 9.65 -8.39 2.22
CA LEU A 121 9.22 -9.38 3.21
C LEU A 121 8.61 -8.73 4.46
N ALA A 122 9.22 -7.67 4.99
CA ALA A 122 8.70 -6.98 6.16
C ALA A 122 7.32 -6.36 5.88
N CYS A 123 7.16 -5.69 4.73
CA CYS A 123 5.88 -5.13 4.32
C CYS A 123 4.84 -6.22 4.02
N GLY A 124 5.24 -7.31 3.35
CA GLY A 124 4.37 -8.45 3.07
C GLY A 124 3.87 -9.13 4.36
N LEU A 125 4.77 -9.46 5.28
CA LEU A 125 4.43 -10.04 6.58
C LEU A 125 3.58 -9.08 7.42
N GLY A 126 3.93 -7.79 7.45
CA GLY A 126 3.13 -6.76 8.11
C GLY A 126 1.72 -6.68 7.54
N THR A 127 1.57 -6.76 6.22
CA THR A 127 0.28 -6.77 5.53
C THR A 127 -0.53 -8.02 5.87
N THR A 128 0.11 -9.20 5.92
CA THR A 128 -0.54 -10.43 6.37
C THR A 128 -1.03 -10.33 7.81
N LEU A 129 -0.22 -9.81 8.74
CA LEU A 129 -0.60 -9.63 10.13
C LEU A 129 -1.76 -8.65 10.29
N ILE A 130 -1.72 -7.52 9.57
CA ILE A 130 -2.80 -6.52 9.59
C ILE A 130 -4.09 -7.13 9.02
N ALA A 131 -4.02 -7.82 7.88
CA ALA A 131 -5.18 -8.47 7.28
C ALA A 131 -5.80 -9.51 8.23
N TYR A 132 -4.98 -10.34 8.88
CA TYR A 132 -5.45 -11.36 9.80
C TYR A 132 -6.02 -10.79 11.10
N HIS A 133 -5.29 -9.89 11.78
CA HIS A 133 -5.68 -9.42 13.11
C HIS A 133 -6.63 -8.21 13.10
N ALA A 134 -6.41 -7.24 12.21
CA ALA A 134 -7.21 -6.01 12.20
C ALA A 134 -8.48 -6.14 11.35
N PHE A 135 -8.41 -6.91 10.26
CA PHE A 135 -9.53 -7.11 9.33
C PHE A 135 -10.20 -8.49 9.46
N ASN A 136 -9.73 -9.33 10.38
CA ASN A 136 -10.27 -10.67 10.65
C ASN A 136 -10.36 -11.54 9.37
N ALA A 137 -9.41 -11.36 8.45
CA ALA A 137 -9.37 -12.11 7.21
C ALA A 137 -9.04 -13.59 7.46
N SER A 138 -9.58 -14.48 6.63
CA SER A 138 -9.17 -15.90 6.67
C SER A 138 -7.65 -16.04 6.46
N PRO A 139 -7.00 -17.09 6.98
CA PRO A 139 -5.56 -17.28 6.81
C PRO A 139 -5.11 -17.22 5.35
N VAL A 140 -5.88 -17.82 4.43
CA VAL A 140 -5.61 -17.80 2.99
C VAL A 140 -5.65 -16.37 2.43
N HIS A 141 -6.69 -15.59 2.77
CA HIS A 141 -6.79 -14.20 2.31
C HIS A 141 -5.66 -13.33 2.86
N ALA A 142 -5.30 -13.50 4.14
CA ALA A 142 -4.23 -12.74 4.77
C ALA A 142 -2.87 -13.01 4.11
N TRP A 143 -2.57 -14.29 3.79
CA TRP A 143 -1.35 -14.64 3.07
C TRP A 143 -1.35 -14.14 1.63
N LEU A 144 -2.49 -14.20 0.93
CA LEU A 144 -2.62 -13.62 -0.41
C LEU A 144 -2.36 -12.10 -0.41
N CYS A 145 -2.89 -11.36 0.56
CA CYS A 145 -2.61 -9.92 0.68
C CYS A 145 -1.11 -9.64 0.83
N GLY A 146 -0.43 -10.38 1.72
CA GLY A 146 1.00 -10.21 1.95
C GLY A 146 1.86 -10.64 0.76
N SER A 147 1.50 -11.75 0.10
CA SER A 147 2.25 -12.27 -1.06
C SER A 147 2.09 -11.43 -2.31
N PHE A 148 0.94 -10.75 -2.49
CA PHE A 148 0.81 -9.80 -3.58
C PHE A 148 1.67 -8.56 -3.35
N LEU A 149 1.78 -8.09 -2.10
CA LEU A 149 2.51 -6.87 -1.78
C LEU A 149 4.04 -7.05 -1.78
N ALA A 150 4.55 -8.23 -1.46
CA ALA A 150 5.98 -8.54 -1.42
C ALA A 150 6.56 -8.85 -2.81
#